data_AF-A0A653D0L9-F1
#
_entry.id   AF-A0A653D0L9-F1
#
_cell.length_a   1.000
_cell.length_b   1.000
_cell.length_c   1.000
_cell.angle_alpha   90.00
_cell.angle_beta   90.00
_cell.angle_gamma   90.00
#
_symmetry.space_group_name_H-M   'P 1'
#
loop_
_entity.id
_entity.type
_entity.pdbx_description
1 polymer ?
#
loop_
_entity_poly.entity_id
_entity_poly.type
_entity_poly.pdbx_seq_one_letter_code
_entity_poly.pdbx_strand_id
1 'polypeptide(L)'
;KKSWKVLRQQFKVHFDRLPPRRSGDPAPEGSKICQEFVAAILSKLEERGKLRGRILWYQEVLHELQVAVLLKHFQDHRPSTGMYQVLDQVLHTSVRKFPNNLFLLAALAKVQAVSSSMGPRWWKVQKLLLHSERAFAVVFAVIIAMQRMHHASETAIDTITGRKYNTHCNMINRILALFKKITNGTTIMRKCGLIWRLYLQFVHTYSSPNVCRNVYYAAVEECPWLK
;
A
#
# COMPACT_ATOMS: atom_id res chain seq x y z
N LYS A 1 -5.82 -17.61 19.94
CA LYS A 1 -4.86 -17.95 18.85
C LYS A 1 -5.15 -19.28 18.10
N LYS A 2 -5.79 -20.31 18.69
CA LYS A 2 -6.12 -21.59 18.00
C LYS A 2 -7.21 -21.50 16.90
N SER A 3 -8.15 -20.56 17.02
CA SER A 3 -9.31 -20.44 16.09
C SER A 3 -8.96 -20.03 14.66
N TRP A 4 -7.86 -19.29 14.45
CA TRP A 4 -7.51 -18.74 13.13
C TRP A 4 -6.82 -19.76 12.21
N LYS A 5 -6.02 -20.68 12.78
CA LYS A 5 -5.49 -21.81 12.01
C LYS A 5 -6.64 -22.67 11.49
N VAL A 6 -7.66 -22.90 12.33
CA VAL A 6 -8.85 -23.68 11.95
C VAL A 6 -9.64 -22.98 10.85
N LEU A 7 -9.90 -21.67 10.96
CA LEU A 7 -10.58 -20.92 9.89
C LEU A 7 -9.77 -20.89 8.59
N ARG A 8 -8.46 -20.63 8.63
CA ARG A 8 -7.60 -20.71 7.44
C ARG A 8 -7.58 -22.13 6.85
N GLN A 9 -7.54 -23.17 7.68
CA GLN A 9 -7.54 -24.55 7.21
C GLN A 9 -8.89 -24.90 6.58
N GLN A 10 -10.00 -24.50 7.19
CA GLN A 10 -11.35 -24.73 6.66
C GLN A 10 -11.56 -24.00 5.34
N PHE A 11 -11.15 -22.74 5.24
CA PHE A 11 -11.20 -22.00 3.98
C PHE A 11 -10.26 -22.59 2.93
N LYS A 12 -9.03 -22.97 3.29
CA LYS A 12 -8.07 -23.61 2.37
C LYS A 12 -8.58 -24.95 1.85
N VAL A 13 -9.13 -25.80 2.72
CA VAL A 13 -9.73 -27.09 2.33
C VAL A 13 -10.95 -26.89 1.44
N HIS A 14 -11.74 -25.83 1.67
CA HIS A 14 -12.88 -25.53 0.79
C HIS A 14 -12.46 -24.98 -0.57
N PHE A 15 -11.33 -24.25 -0.61
CA PHE A 15 -10.78 -23.63 -1.81
C PHE A 15 -10.01 -24.63 -2.69
N ASP A 16 -9.23 -25.53 -2.07
CA ASP A 16 -8.45 -26.58 -2.75
C ASP A 16 -9.35 -27.73 -3.28
N ARG A 17 -10.60 -27.82 -2.82
CA ARG A 17 -11.62 -28.78 -3.33
C ARG A 17 -12.40 -28.27 -4.54
N LEU A 18 -12.16 -27.04 -4.99
CA LEU A 18 -12.79 -26.54 -6.21
C LEU A 18 -12.09 -27.17 -7.43
N PRO A 19 -12.82 -27.86 -8.32
CA PRO A 19 -12.20 -28.51 -9.47
C PRO A 19 -11.53 -27.48 -10.39
N PRO A 20 -10.40 -27.81 -11.03
CA PRO A 20 -9.79 -26.94 -12.03
C PRO A 20 -10.76 -26.78 -13.21
N ARG A 21 -11.20 -25.54 -13.44
CA ARG A 21 -12.22 -25.25 -14.46
C ARG A 21 -11.62 -25.21 -15.85
N ARG A 22 -12.26 -25.90 -16.79
CA ARG A 22 -12.04 -25.77 -18.23
C ARG A 22 -12.61 -24.42 -18.70
N SER A 23 -11.95 -23.82 -19.69
CA SER A 23 -12.32 -22.54 -20.27
C SER A 23 -13.74 -22.57 -20.85
N GLY A 24 -14.68 -21.79 -20.28
CA GLY A 24 -16.00 -21.58 -20.88
C GLY A 24 -17.18 -21.39 -19.92
N ASP A 25 -17.04 -21.72 -18.64
CA ASP A 25 -18.20 -21.66 -17.74
C ASP A 25 -18.56 -20.23 -17.26
N PRO A 26 -19.85 -19.92 -17.07
CA PRO A 26 -20.30 -18.62 -16.53
C PRO A 26 -19.79 -18.38 -15.10
N ALA A 27 -19.58 -17.10 -14.76
CA ALA A 27 -19.01 -16.64 -13.49
C ALA A 27 -19.73 -17.26 -12.27
N PRO A 28 -19.00 -17.69 -11.23
CA PRO A 28 -19.59 -18.44 -10.14
C PRO A 28 -20.50 -17.53 -9.29
N GLU A 29 -21.79 -17.86 -9.21
CA GLU A 29 -22.77 -17.23 -8.30
C GLU A 29 -22.24 -17.14 -6.86
N GLY A 30 -21.41 -18.09 -6.44
CA GLY A 30 -20.76 -18.12 -5.12
C GLY A 30 -19.88 -16.91 -4.81
N SER A 31 -19.23 -16.28 -5.80
CA SER A 31 -18.40 -15.08 -5.55
C SER A 31 -19.25 -13.85 -5.26
N LYS A 32 -20.39 -13.69 -5.94
CA LYS A 32 -21.33 -12.59 -5.67
C LYS A 32 -21.98 -12.77 -4.31
N ILE A 33 -22.43 -13.98 -4.00
CA ILE A 33 -23.03 -14.32 -2.70
C ILE A 33 -22.04 -14.07 -1.55
N CYS A 34 -20.76 -14.46 -1.70
CA CYS A 34 -19.74 -14.17 -0.69
C CYS A 34 -19.48 -12.67 -0.53
N GLN A 35 -19.47 -11.90 -1.62
CA GLN A 35 -19.28 -10.45 -1.56
C GLN A 35 -20.45 -9.75 -0.86
N GLU A 36 -21.69 -10.09 -1.19
CA GLU A 36 -22.89 -9.55 -0.57
C GLU A 36 -22.96 -9.91 0.92
N PHE A 37 -22.62 -11.15 1.28
CA PHE A 37 -22.56 -11.60 2.66
C PHE A 37 -21.51 -10.82 3.48
N VAL A 38 -20.30 -10.66 2.95
CA VAL A 38 -19.23 -9.91 3.64
C VAL A 38 -19.59 -8.42 3.75
N ALA A 39 -20.18 -7.83 2.71
CA ALA A 39 -20.65 -6.44 2.73
C ALA A 39 -21.77 -6.22 3.76
N ALA A 40 -22.73 -7.14 3.86
CA ALA A 40 -23.82 -7.08 4.84
C ALA A 40 -23.30 -7.19 6.28
N ILE A 41 -22.30 -8.04 6.53
CA ILE A 41 -21.66 -8.16 7.85
C ILE A 41 -20.89 -6.88 8.19
N LEU A 42 -20.16 -6.32 7.23
CA LEU A 42 -19.44 -5.06 7.42
C LEU A 42 -20.40 -3.92 7.78
N SER A 43 -21.50 -3.76 7.05
CA SER A 43 -22.52 -2.73 7.35
C SER A 43 -23.08 -2.89 8.76
N LYS A 44 -23.45 -4.12 9.15
CA LYS A 44 -23.97 -4.41 10.50
C LYS A 44 -22.93 -4.16 11.61
N LEU A 45 -21.66 -4.39 11.34
CA LEU A 45 -20.57 -4.13 12.28
C LEU A 45 -20.18 -2.65 12.36
N GLU A 46 -20.37 -1.89 11.29
CA GLU A 46 -20.20 -0.43 11.30
C GLU A 46 -21.34 0.24 12.07
N GLU A 47 -22.59 -0.21 11.89
CA GLU A 47 -23.75 0.24 12.65
C GLU A 47 -23.62 -0.07 14.16
N ARG A 48 -23.11 -1.26 14.49
CA ARG A 48 -22.83 -1.67 15.89
C ARG A 48 -21.51 -1.08 16.43
N GLY A 49 -20.72 -0.43 15.59
CA GLY A 49 -19.30 -0.13 15.79
C GLY A 49 -18.96 1.08 16.66
N LYS A 50 -19.93 1.71 17.35
CA LYS A 50 -19.64 2.82 18.27
C LYS A 50 -18.94 2.39 19.59
N LEU A 51 -18.65 1.10 19.81
CA LEU A 51 -18.09 0.60 21.07
C LEU A 51 -16.88 -0.36 20.93
N ARG A 52 -15.72 0.11 21.44
CA ARG A 52 -14.51 -0.64 21.86
C ARG A 52 -13.68 -1.39 20.79
N GLY A 53 -12.34 -1.26 20.94
CA GLY A 53 -11.29 -1.71 20.02
C GLY A 53 -11.23 -3.19 19.64
N ARG A 54 -12.06 -4.10 20.19
CA ARG A 54 -12.19 -5.46 19.64
C ARG A 54 -12.86 -5.46 18.27
N ILE A 55 -13.75 -4.51 18.00
CA ILE A 55 -14.46 -4.38 16.71
C ILE A 55 -13.50 -4.01 15.57
N LEU A 56 -12.45 -3.22 15.86
CA LEU A 56 -11.50 -2.75 14.84
C LEU A 56 -10.73 -3.89 14.17
N TRP A 57 -10.27 -4.87 14.95
CA TRP A 57 -9.61 -6.07 14.43
C TRP A 57 -10.53 -6.89 13.52
N TYR A 58 -11.80 -7.08 13.91
CA TYR A 58 -12.76 -7.83 13.10
C TYR A 58 -13.05 -7.10 11.78
N GLN A 59 -13.18 -5.77 11.83
CA GLN A 59 -13.33 -4.96 10.63
C GLN A 59 -12.11 -5.09 9.71
N GLU A 60 -10.89 -5.03 10.26
CA GLU A 60 -9.66 -5.19 9.49
C GLU A 60 -9.64 -6.53 8.74
N VAL A 61 -9.93 -7.63 9.43
CA VAL A 61 -9.98 -8.97 8.83
C VAL A 61 -11.07 -9.10 7.78
N LEU A 62 -12.23 -8.49 7.99
CA LEU A 62 -13.31 -8.52 7.00
C LEU A 62 -12.94 -7.74 5.75
N HIS A 63 -12.24 -6.61 5.87
CA HIS A 63 -11.70 -5.89 4.73
C HIS A 63 -10.62 -6.71 4.01
N GLU A 64 -9.73 -7.39 4.73
CA GLU A 64 -8.77 -8.34 4.12
C GLU A 64 -9.51 -9.41 3.32
N LEU A 65 -10.54 -10.03 3.90
CA LEU A 65 -11.32 -11.08 3.26
C LEU A 65 -12.05 -10.56 2.02
N GLN A 66 -12.70 -9.39 2.12
CA GLN A 66 -13.41 -8.78 1.00
C GLN A 66 -12.46 -8.51 -0.17
N VAL A 67 -11.30 -7.91 0.11
CA VAL A 67 -10.26 -7.65 -0.89
C VAL A 67 -9.72 -8.96 -1.45
N ALA A 68 -9.48 -9.99 -0.64
CA ALA A 68 -8.99 -11.28 -1.09
C ALA A 68 -9.96 -11.96 -2.07
N VAL A 69 -11.26 -11.96 -1.76
CA VAL A 69 -12.31 -12.53 -2.63
C VAL A 69 -12.36 -11.77 -3.94
N LEU A 70 -12.41 -10.43 -3.90
CA LEU A 70 -12.45 -9.60 -5.11
C LEU A 70 -11.18 -9.77 -5.97
N LEU A 71 -10.01 -9.81 -5.33
CA LEU A 71 -8.72 -9.95 -6.01
C LEU A 71 -8.58 -11.34 -6.67
N LYS A 72 -9.11 -12.39 -6.03
CA LYS A 72 -9.12 -13.73 -6.58
C LYS A 72 -10.09 -13.83 -7.76
N HIS A 73 -11.30 -13.30 -7.61
CA HIS A 73 -12.27 -13.21 -8.71
C HIS A 73 -11.71 -12.41 -9.90
N PHE A 74 -10.96 -11.33 -9.64
CA PHE A 74 -10.26 -10.54 -10.66
C PHE A 74 -9.13 -11.31 -11.37
N GLN A 75 -8.47 -12.25 -10.71
CA GLN A 75 -7.42 -13.07 -11.32
C GLN A 75 -8.00 -14.23 -12.14
N ASP A 76 -9.10 -14.82 -11.67
CA ASP A 76 -9.71 -15.99 -12.29
C ASP A 76 -10.55 -15.64 -13.54
N HIS A 77 -11.03 -14.39 -13.64
CA HIS A 77 -11.81 -13.89 -14.76
C HIS A 77 -11.03 -12.85 -15.56
N ARG A 78 -11.31 -12.72 -16.87
CA ARG A 78 -10.74 -11.62 -17.67
C ARG A 78 -11.10 -10.28 -17.00
N PRO A 79 -10.12 -9.39 -16.77
CA PRO A 79 -10.35 -8.15 -16.05
C PRO A 79 -11.34 -7.28 -16.83
N SER A 80 -12.57 -7.16 -16.33
CA SER A 80 -13.54 -6.20 -16.84
C SER A 80 -13.34 -4.85 -16.17
N THR A 81 -13.54 -3.77 -16.92
CA THR A 81 -13.33 -2.39 -16.43
C THR A 81 -14.16 -2.10 -15.18
N GLY A 82 -15.39 -2.59 -15.11
CA GLY A 82 -16.27 -2.39 -13.94
C GLY A 82 -15.77 -3.11 -12.68
N MET A 83 -15.25 -4.33 -12.82
CA MET A 83 -14.74 -5.09 -11.68
C MET A 83 -13.45 -4.49 -11.10
N TYR A 84 -12.60 -3.94 -11.97
CA TYR A 84 -11.43 -3.19 -11.53
C TYR A 84 -11.82 -1.97 -10.68
N GLN A 85 -12.83 -1.20 -11.11
CA GLN A 85 -13.30 -0.02 -10.36
C GLN A 85 -13.80 -0.39 -8.96
N VAL A 86 -14.58 -1.47 -8.84
CA VAL A 86 -15.07 -1.97 -7.55
C VAL A 86 -13.91 -2.40 -6.66
N LEU A 87 -12.97 -3.19 -7.20
CA LEU A 87 -11.77 -3.61 -6.45
C LEU A 87 -10.92 -2.42 -6.01
N ASP A 88 -10.65 -1.46 -6.91
CA ASP A 88 -9.88 -0.25 -6.62
C ASP A 88 -10.54 0.59 -5.51
N GLN A 89 -11.86 0.79 -5.59
CA GLN A 89 -12.62 1.54 -4.59
C GLN A 89 -12.61 0.87 -3.22
N VAL A 90 -12.89 -0.44 -3.15
CA VAL A 90 -12.90 -1.21 -1.90
C VAL A 90 -11.50 -1.21 -1.29
N LEU A 91 -10.47 -1.37 -2.10
CA LEU A 91 -9.07 -1.40 -1.66
C LEU A 91 -8.62 -0.03 -1.14
N HIS A 92 -8.92 1.05 -1.86
CA HIS A 92 -8.62 2.41 -1.42
C HIS A 92 -9.31 2.74 -0.09
N THR A 93 -10.57 2.33 0.06
CA THR A 93 -11.33 2.53 1.31
C THR A 93 -10.72 1.73 2.46
N SER A 94 -10.39 0.48 2.20
CA SER A 94 -9.81 -0.44 3.19
C SER A 94 -8.43 0.04 3.66
N VAL A 95 -7.54 0.46 2.73
CA VAL A 95 -6.22 1.00 3.07
C VAL A 95 -6.33 2.33 3.81
N ARG A 96 -7.31 3.18 3.48
CA ARG A 96 -7.55 4.43 4.23
C ARG A 96 -7.90 4.15 5.70
N LYS A 97 -8.68 3.09 5.94
CA LYS A 97 -9.14 2.69 7.28
C LYS A 97 -8.07 1.89 8.05
N PHE A 98 -7.33 1.02 7.36
CA PHE A 98 -6.28 0.15 7.91
C PHE A 98 -4.96 0.31 7.14
N PRO A 99 -4.28 1.45 7.29
CA PRO A 99 -3.09 1.81 6.50
C PRO A 99 -1.84 0.99 6.85
N ASN A 100 -1.81 0.35 8.02
CA ASN A 100 -0.70 -0.50 8.46
C ASN A 100 -0.87 -1.97 8.05
N ASN A 101 -2.01 -2.31 7.43
CA ASN A 101 -2.28 -3.68 7.04
C ASN A 101 -1.45 -4.07 5.82
N LEU A 102 -0.45 -4.93 6.03
CA LEU A 102 0.48 -5.34 4.99
C LEU A 102 -0.20 -6.10 3.84
N PHE A 103 -1.26 -6.86 4.12
CA PHE A 103 -2.01 -7.57 3.09
C PHE A 103 -2.69 -6.58 2.15
N LEU A 104 -3.38 -5.57 2.69
CA LEU A 104 -4.06 -4.55 1.89
C LEU A 104 -3.05 -3.73 1.06
N LEU A 105 -1.89 -3.40 1.62
CA LEU A 105 -0.82 -2.72 0.89
C LEU A 105 -0.24 -3.59 -0.24
N ALA A 106 -0.04 -4.88 0.01
CA ALA A 106 0.44 -5.83 -1.00
C ALA A 106 -0.59 -6.03 -2.12
N ALA A 107 -1.87 -6.13 -1.77
CA ALA A 107 -2.97 -6.20 -2.74
C ALA A 107 -3.01 -4.92 -3.60
N LEU A 108 -2.85 -3.74 -2.99
CA LEU A 108 -2.77 -2.46 -3.70
C LEU A 108 -1.62 -2.41 -4.69
N ALA A 109 -0.44 -2.87 -4.30
CA ALA A 109 0.72 -2.97 -5.19
C ALA A 109 0.45 -3.94 -6.35
N LYS A 110 -0.18 -5.09 -6.09
CA LYS A 110 -0.50 -6.09 -7.12
C LYS A 110 -1.49 -5.56 -8.16
N VAL A 111 -2.56 -4.90 -7.71
CA VAL A 111 -3.57 -4.30 -8.60
C VAL A 111 -2.94 -3.22 -9.49
N GLN A 112 -2.02 -2.43 -8.95
CA GLN A 112 -1.28 -1.42 -9.72
C GLN A 112 -0.33 -2.01 -10.75
N ALA A 113 0.36 -3.11 -10.42
CA ALA A 113 1.28 -3.76 -11.34
C ALA A 113 0.56 -4.34 -12.57
N VAL A 114 -0.64 -4.90 -12.37
CA VAL A 114 -1.46 -5.46 -13.46
C VAL A 114 -2.03 -4.35 -14.36
N SER A 115 -2.31 -3.17 -13.78
CA SER A 115 -2.83 -2.02 -14.51
C SER A 115 -1.70 -1.11 -15.03
N SER A 116 -0.73 -1.70 -15.73
CA SER A 116 0.47 -0.99 -16.24
C SER A 116 0.16 0.14 -17.24
N SER A 117 -1.08 0.29 -17.70
CA SER A 117 -1.56 1.40 -18.54
C SER A 117 -2.65 2.28 -17.90
N MET A 118 -3.29 1.84 -16.80
CA MET A 118 -4.48 2.50 -16.21
C MET A 118 -4.48 2.57 -14.66
N GLY A 119 -3.38 2.19 -14.00
CA GLY A 119 -3.28 2.16 -12.55
C GLY A 119 -3.36 3.55 -11.91
N PRO A 120 -3.78 3.66 -10.63
CA PRO A 120 -3.69 4.92 -9.91
C PRO A 120 -2.23 5.39 -9.90
N ARG A 121 -1.99 6.51 -10.56
CA ARG A 121 -0.69 7.19 -10.59
C ARG A 121 -0.12 7.27 -9.17
N TRP A 122 1.19 7.01 -9.01
CA TRP A 122 1.92 6.98 -7.72
C TRP A 122 1.46 8.04 -6.70
N TRP A 123 1.19 9.26 -7.17
CA TRP A 123 0.74 10.36 -6.33
C TRP A 123 -0.56 10.06 -5.55
N LYS A 124 -1.46 9.22 -6.07
CA LYS A 124 -2.69 8.78 -5.37
C LYS A 124 -2.34 7.90 -4.17
N VAL A 125 -1.44 6.95 -4.37
CA VAL A 125 -0.95 6.04 -3.31
C VAL A 125 -0.17 6.81 -2.27
N GLN A 126 0.74 7.68 -2.73
CA GLN A 126 1.50 8.55 -1.85
C GLN A 126 0.56 9.43 -1.01
N LYS A 127 -0.47 10.03 -1.62
CA LYS A 127 -1.47 10.83 -0.89
C LYS A 127 -2.22 10.00 0.15
N LEU A 128 -2.63 8.78 -0.21
CA LEU A 128 -3.33 7.85 0.68
C LEU A 128 -2.48 7.49 1.90
N LEU A 129 -1.23 7.09 1.68
CA LEU A 129 -0.32 6.67 2.74
C LEU A 129 0.07 7.85 3.64
N LEU A 130 0.36 9.02 3.08
CA LEU A 130 0.70 10.21 3.86
C LEU A 130 -0.49 10.75 4.66
N HIS A 131 -1.72 10.64 4.15
CA HIS A 131 -2.93 11.08 4.86
C HIS A 131 -3.26 10.22 6.08
N SER A 132 -2.73 9.00 6.14
CA SER A 132 -3.00 8.10 7.27
C SER A 132 -2.35 8.55 8.58
N GLU A 133 -1.32 9.40 8.51
CA GLU A 133 -0.49 9.86 9.64
C GLU A 133 0.09 8.73 10.51
N ARG A 134 0.05 7.48 10.04
CA ARG A 134 0.63 6.33 10.73
C ARG A 134 2.08 6.14 10.30
N ALA A 135 2.93 5.86 11.29
CA ALA A 135 4.38 5.71 11.07
C ALA A 135 4.71 4.70 9.96
N PHE A 136 4.15 3.49 10.03
CA PHE A 136 4.44 2.44 9.06
C PHE A 136 3.98 2.82 7.65
N ALA A 137 2.77 3.35 7.46
CA ALA A 137 2.31 3.76 6.14
C ALA A 137 3.19 4.86 5.52
N VAL A 138 3.63 5.83 6.31
CA VAL A 138 4.55 6.88 5.84
C VAL A 138 5.92 6.30 5.49
N VAL A 139 6.45 5.39 6.32
CA VAL A 139 7.71 4.67 6.04
C VAL A 139 7.60 3.86 4.74
N PHE A 140 6.50 3.13 4.53
CA PHE A 140 6.26 2.42 3.27
C PHE A 140 6.17 3.37 2.08
N ALA A 141 5.56 4.54 2.23
CA ALA A 141 5.52 5.54 1.15
C ALA A 141 6.93 5.98 0.72
N VAL A 142 7.83 6.18 1.70
CA VAL A 142 9.25 6.52 1.43
C VAL A 142 9.97 5.36 0.76
N ILE A 143 9.87 4.15 1.30
CA ILE A 143 10.53 2.95 0.76
C ILE A 143 10.09 2.69 -0.68
N ILE A 144 8.78 2.77 -0.96
CA ILE A 144 8.26 2.55 -2.32
C ILE A 144 8.76 3.66 -3.26
N ALA A 145 8.82 4.93 -2.82
CA ALA A 145 9.39 6.01 -3.63
C ALA A 145 10.85 5.74 -4.00
N MET A 146 11.66 5.31 -3.03
CA MET A 146 13.07 4.96 -3.24
C MET A 146 13.23 3.76 -4.18
N GLN A 147 12.44 2.71 -3.99
CA GLN A 147 12.47 1.53 -4.86
C GLN A 147 12.10 1.88 -6.30
N ARG A 148 11.10 2.76 -6.49
CA ARG A 148 10.71 3.23 -7.83
C ARG A 148 11.80 4.08 -8.48
N MET A 149 12.53 4.89 -7.71
CA MET A 149 13.69 5.61 -8.22
C MET A 149 14.79 4.64 -8.65
N HIS A 150 15.09 3.63 -7.83
CA HIS A 150 16.09 2.60 -8.15
C HIS A 150 15.72 1.86 -9.45
N HIS A 151 14.50 1.33 -9.53
CA HIS A 151 14.03 0.65 -10.73
C HIS A 151 14.06 1.57 -11.95
N ALA A 152 13.60 2.82 -11.83
CA ALA A 152 13.68 3.77 -12.94
C ALA A 152 15.12 4.04 -13.38
N SER A 153 16.07 4.10 -12.45
CA SER A 153 17.50 4.28 -12.78
C SER A 153 18.11 3.07 -13.50
N GLU A 154 17.65 1.86 -13.19
CA GLU A 154 18.11 0.64 -13.85
C GLU A 154 17.49 0.47 -15.24
N THR A 155 16.21 0.82 -15.41
CA THR A 155 15.45 0.55 -16.65
C THR A 155 15.39 1.73 -17.62
N ALA A 156 15.77 2.95 -17.22
CA ALA A 156 15.72 4.12 -18.10
C ALA A 156 16.87 4.12 -19.12
N ILE A 157 16.59 3.52 -20.27
CA ILE A 157 17.41 3.62 -21.47
C ILE A 157 16.73 4.63 -22.39
N ASP A 158 17.49 5.62 -22.86
CA ASP A 158 17.02 6.57 -23.87
C ASP A 158 16.73 5.80 -25.17
N THR A 159 15.48 5.82 -25.62
CA THR A 159 15.04 5.12 -26.83
C THR A 159 15.59 5.73 -28.11
N ILE A 160 16.11 6.97 -28.07
CA ILE A 160 16.66 7.67 -29.22
C ILE A 160 18.19 7.52 -29.28
N THR A 161 18.88 7.71 -28.15
CA THR A 161 20.35 7.65 -28.12
C THR A 161 20.93 6.30 -27.66
N GLY A 162 20.09 5.39 -27.14
CA GLY A 162 20.52 4.09 -26.59
C GLY A 162 21.36 4.19 -25.31
N ARG A 163 21.55 5.40 -24.76
CA ARG A 163 22.35 5.65 -23.55
C ARG A 163 21.46 5.67 -22.31
N LYS A 164 22.01 5.33 -21.14
CA LYS A 164 21.29 5.45 -19.87
C LYS A 164 20.91 6.91 -19.62
N TYR A 165 19.62 7.20 -19.55
CA TYR A 165 19.12 8.55 -19.34
C TYR A 165 19.29 8.95 -17.87
N ASN A 166 19.89 10.11 -17.61
CA ASN A 166 20.18 10.58 -16.26
C ASN A 166 18.92 11.20 -15.60
N THR A 167 17.90 10.38 -15.35
CA THR A 167 16.66 10.76 -14.63
C THR A 167 16.88 11.09 -13.15
N HIS A 168 18.13 10.97 -12.70
CA HIS A 168 18.54 10.94 -11.30
C HIS A 168 18.19 12.24 -10.57
N CYS A 169 18.44 13.40 -11.19
CA CYS A 169 18.27 14.70 -10.54
C CYS A 169 16.78 15.00 -10.19
N ASN A 170 15.86 14.72 -11.12
CA ASN A 170 14.43 14.95 -10.91
C ASN A 170 13.83 14.02 -9.85
N MET A 171 14.22 12.75 -9.84
CA MET A 171 13.74 11.79 -8.85
C MET A 171 14.30 12.08 -7.46
N ILE A 172 15.57 12.48 -7.35
CA ILE A 172 16.17 12.91 -6.10
C ILE A 172 15.41 14.08 -5.50
N ASN A 173 15.15 15.13 -6.30
CA ASN A 173 14.41 16.30 -5.84
C ASN A 173 12.99 15.94 -5.36
N ARG A 174 12.33 14.97 -5.99
CA ARG A 174 11.01 14.48 -5.56
C ARG A 174 11.05 13.75 -4.22
N ILE A 175 12.07 12.92 -4.00
CA ILE A 175 12.27 12.23 -2.72
C ILE A 175 12.68 13.22 -1.62
N LEU A 176 13.55 14.19 -1.92
CA LEU A 176 13.87 15.29 -0.99
C LEU A 176 12.62 16.08 -0.61
N ALA A 177 11.76 16.42 -1.59
CA ALA A 177 10.50 17.11 -1.32
C ALA A 177 9.55 16.24 -0.47
N LEU A 178 9.53 14.92 -0.69
CA LEU A 178 8.78 13.98 0.14
C LEU A 178 9.28 13.98 1.59
N PHE A 179 10.59 13.87 1.81
CA PHE A 179 11.17 13.94 3.15
C PHE A 179 10.86 15.27 3.83
N LYS A 180 11.10 16.40 3.16
CA LYS A 180 10.76 17.74 3.68
C LYS A 180 9.28 17.85 4.05
N LYS A 181 8.38 17.32 3.22
CA LYS A 181 6.94 17.30 3.51
C LYS A 181 6.62 16.50 4.78
N ILE A 182 7.30 15.37 4.99
CA ILE A 182 7.10 14.50 6.15
C ILE A 182 7.68 15.13 7.41
N THR A 183 8.86 15.76 7.34
CA THR A 183 9.58 16.32 8.48
C THR A 183 9.10 17.71 8.89
N ASN A 184 8.68 18.55 7.94
CA ASN A 184 8.22 19.92 8.22
C ASN A 184 6.74 19.99 8.62
N GLY A 185 6.00 18.89 8.48
CA GLY A 185 4.60 18.84 8.90
C GLY A 185 4.44 18.81 10.43
N THR A 186 3.22 19.08 10.91
CA THR A 186 2.81 18.92 12.32
C THR A 186 2.66 17.47 12.76
N THR A 187 3.10 16.53 11.93
CA THR A 187 2.81 15.10 12.06
C THR A 187 3.74 14.44 13.08
N ILE A 188 3.26 13.37 13.72
CA ILE A 188 4.04 12.43 14.58
C ILE A 188 5.37 12.01 13.92
N MET A 189 5.43 12.07 12.58
CA MET A 189 6.58 11.67 11.78
C MET A 189 7.82 12.52 12.02
N ARG A 190 7.68 13.77 12.45
CA ARG A 190 8.80 14.64 12.80
C ARG A 190 9.63 14.07 13.96
N LYS A 191 9.00 13.31 14.85
CA LYS A 191 9.65 12.63 15.98
C LYS A 191 10.08 11.20 15.65
N CYS A 192 9.82 10.71 14.44
CA CYS A 192 10.13 9.34 14.05
C CYS A 192 11.61 9.22 13.66
N GLY A 193 12.42 8.64 14.56
CA GLY A 193 13.85 8.44 14.30
C GLY A 193 14.13 7.57 13.05
N LEU A 194 13.23 6.65 12.69
CA LEU A 194 13.38 5.86 11.48
C LEU A 194 13.31 6.71 10.21
N ILE A 195 12.41 7.69 10.15
CA ILE A 195 12.29 8.61 9.00
C ILE A 195 13.56 9.47 8.88
N TRP A 196 14.09 9.99 9.99
CA TRP A 196 15.34 10.75 9.97
C TRP A 196 16.54 9.91 9.53
N ARG A 197 16.64 8.65 9.98
CA ARG A 197 17.69 7.74 9.51
C ARG A 197 17.61 7.50 8.00
N LEU A 198 16.40 7.24 7.49
CA LEU A 198 16.19 7.09 6.04
C LEU A 198 16.52 8.38 5.28
N TYR A 199 16.16 9.53 5.82
CA TYR A 199 16.45 10.82 5.21
C TYR A 199 17.97 11.08 5.15
N LEU A 200 18.68 10.87 6.25
CA LEU A 200 20.13 11.02 6.31
C LEU A 200 20.85 10.05 5.37
N GLN A 201 20.46 8.78 5.37
CA GLN A 201 21.04 7.78 4.46
C GLN A 201 20.84 8.19 2.99
N PHE A 202 19.67 8.71 2.66
CA PHE A 202 19.37 9.19 1.32
C PHE A 202 20.24 10.41 0.94
N VAL A 203 20.29 11.44 1.79
CA VAL A 203 21.05 12.67 1.52
C VAL A 203 22.56 12.41 1.49
N HIS A 204 23.06 11.52 2.33
CA HIS A 204 24.46 11.08 2.30
C HIS A 204 24.83 10.42 0.96
N THR A 205 23.92 9.65 0.38
CA THR A 205 24.18 8.91 -0.87
C THR A 205 24.06 9.81 -2.10
N TYR A 206 23.12 10.76 -2.11
CA TYR A 206 22.66 11.44 -3.33
C TYR A 206 22.79 12.96 -3.32
N SER A 207 23.22 13.59 -2.23
CA SER A 207 23.24 15.05 -2.09
C SER A 207 24.59 15.56 -1.59
N SER A 208 24.77 16.89 -1.64
CA SER A 208 26.02 17.52 -1.20
C SER A 208 26.19 17.47 0.33
N PRO A 209 27.45 17.53 0.82
CA PRO A 209 27.74 17.50 2.25
C PRO A 209 27.03 18.59 3.06
N ASN A 210 26.83 19.77 2.45
CA ASN A 210 26.11 20.88 3.08
C ASN A 210 24.64 20.55 3.37
N VAL A 211 23.96 19.87 2.44
CA VAL A 211 22.57 19.44 2.64
C VAL A 211 22.52 18.36 3.72
N CYS A 212 23.47 17.43 3.71
CA CYS A 212 23.59 16.39 4.74
C CYS A 212 23.74 16.98 6.14
N ARG A 213 24.63 17.96 6.29
CA ARG A 213 24.86 18.67 7.56
C ARG A 213 23.60 19.37 8.06
N ASN A 214 22.87 20.07 7.18
CA ASN A 214 21.63 20.76 7.56
C ASN A 214 20.54 19.78 8.02
N VAL A 215 20.40 18.65 7.31
CA VAL A 215 19.44 17.60 7.69
C VAL A 215 19.84 16.93 9.00
N TYR A 216 21.15 16.74 9.24
CA TYR A 216 21.66 16.20 10.49
C TYR A 216 21.30 17.09 11.68
N TYR A 217 21.56 18.40 11.60
CA TYR A 217 21.19 19.31 12.70
C TYR A 217 19.68 19.33 12.94
N ALA A 218 18.87 19.38 11.89
CA ALA A 218 17.42 19.30 12.02
C ALA A 218 16.96 17.98 12.68
N ALA A 219 17.60 16.85 12.35
CA ALA A 219 17.30 15.56 12.96
C ALA A 219 17.64 15.54 14.46
N VAL A 220 18.77 16.13 14.86
CA VAL A 220 19.22 16.21 16.26
C VAL A 220 18.27 17.07 17.10
N GLU A 221 17.79 18.18 16.55
CA GLU A 221 16.88 19.08 17.26
C GLU A 221 15.49 18.47 17.46
N GLU A 222 14.97 17.78 16.45
CA GLU A 222 13.58 17.31 16.42
C GLU A 222 13.37 15.86 16.88
N CYS A 223 14.40 15.00 16.78
CA CYS A 223 14.26 13.60 17.12
C CYS A 223 14.44 13.37 18.63
N PRO A 224 13.42 12.85 19.35
CA PRO A 224 13.49 12.65 20.78
C PRO A 224 14.48 11.56 21.22
N TRP A 225 14.96 10.71 20.31
CA TRP A 225 15.86 9.59 20.63
C TRP A 225 17.32 9.99 20.89
N LEU A 226 17.68 11.27 20.69
CA LEU A 226 19.03 11.76 20.91
C LEU A 226 19.22 12.46 22.27
N LYS A 227 18.18 12.49 23.11
CA LYS A 227 18.21 13.04 24.47
C LYS A 227 17.91 11.96 25.49
#